data_AF-A0A8J9W787-F1
#
_entry.id   AF-A0A8J9W787-F1
#
_cell.length_a   1.000
_cell.length_b   1.000
_cell.length_c   1.000
_cell.angle_alpha   90.00
_cell.angle_beta   90.00
_cell.angle_gamma   90.00
#
_symmetry.space_group_name_H-M   'P 1'
#
loop_
_entity.id
_entity.type
_entity.pdbx_description
1 polymer ?
#
loop_
_entity_poly.entity_id
_entity_poly.type
_entity_poly.pdbx_seq_one_letter_code
_entity_poly.pdbx_strand_id
1 'polypeptide(L)'
;MARLLDPALMRKALLDAHAGYSESTVKPSNGNRTARAMNMPDISPPSMNACGGGRLCRTRYNTTAPMYGVSLTSGQPVTIVQKFPDLLQQVVFEVCESSECSVVRGTCTQTYVPYLFLVLPLGPVTLTGQDYVLVESGCVCRPSLA
;
A
#
# COMPACT_ATOMS: atom_id res chain seq x y z
N MET A 1 -12.93 -22.19 -15.48
CA MET A 1 -12.97 -23.36 -14.57
C MET A 1 -11.55 -23.70 -14.16
N ALA A 2 -11.14 -23.32 -12.94
CA ALA A 2 -9.80 -23.59 -12.46
C ALA A 2 -9.64 -25.10 -12.21
N ARG A 3 -8.74 -25.75 -12.96
CA ARG A 3 -8.36 -27.13 -12.67
C ARG A 3 -7.63 -27.13 -11.33
N LEU A 4 -8.29 -27.64 -10.29
CA LEU A 4 -7.64 -28.00 -9.04
C LEU A 4 -6.54 -29.02 -9.39
N LEU A 5 -5.30 -28.56 -9.40
CA LEU A 5 -4.12 -29.41 -9.54
C LEU A 5 -3.99 -30.23 -8.25
N ASP A 6 -3.95 -31.54 -8.39
CA ASP A 6 -3.77 -32.48 -7.29
C ASP A 6 -2.47 -32.14 -6.51
N PRO A 7 -2.55 -31.82 -5.21
CA PRO A 7 -1.39 -31.47 -4.38
C PRO A 7 -0.28 -32.52 -4.40
N ALA A 8 -0.62 -33.80 -4.59
CA ALA A 8 0.36 -34.88 -4.63
C ALA A 8 1.26 -34.80 -5.88
N LEU A 9 0.70 -34.36 -7.00
CA LEU A 9 1.38 -34.23 -8.28
C LEU A 9 2.33 -33.02 -8.27
N MET A 10 1.87 -31.90 -7.71
CA MET A 10 2.69 -30.70 -7.49
C MET A 10 3.89 -31.00 -6.58
N ARG A 11 3.66 -31.74 -5.49
CA ARG A 11 4.73 -32.13 -4.56
C ARG A 11 5.80 -32.98 -5.23
N LYS A 12 5.40 -33.93 -6.08
CA LYS A 12 6.35 -34.79 -6.81
C LYS A 12 7.20 -33.97 -7.78
N ALA A 13 6.59 -33.06 -8.53
CA ALA A 13 7.31 -32.19 -9.46
C ALA A 13 8.33 -31.27 -8.75
N LEU A 14 7.97 -30.74 -7.57
CA LEU A 14 8.88 -29.92 -6.78
C LEU A 14 10.07 -30.71 -6.21
N LEU A 15 9.83 -31.92 -5.72
CA LEU A 15 10.89 -32.78 -5.20
C LEU A 15 11.88 -33.23 -6.30
N ASP A 16 11.37 -33.49 -7.50
CA ASP A 16 12.19 -33.87 -8.67
C ASP A 16 13.07 -32.69 -9.14
N ALA A 17 12.50 -31.49 -9.22
CA ALA A 17 13.25 -30.27 -9.53
C ALA A 17 14.32 -29.95 -8.49
N HIS A 18 14.05 -30.24 -7.21
CA HIS A 18 15.02 -30.05 -6.13
C HIS A 18 16.14 -31.09 -6.16
N ALA A 19 15.84 -32.35 -6.48
CA ALA A 19 16.84 -33.42 -6.61
C ALA A 19 17.93 -33.05 -7.63
N GLY A 20 17.54 -32.50 -8.79
CA GLY A 20 18.46 -32.02 -9.82
C GLY A 20 19.33 -30.83 -9.41
N TYR A 21 18.98 -30.10 -8.34
CA TYR A 21 19.80 -29.03 -7.77
C TYR A 21 20.73 -29.51 -6.66
N SER A 22 20.33 -30.54 -5.90
CA SER A 22 21.11 -31.06 -4.76
C SER A 22 22.28 -31.96 -5.18
N GLU A 23 22.19 -32.59 -6.34
CA GLU A 23 23.26 -33.43 -6.87
C GLU A 23 24.27 -32.54 -7.61
N SER A 24 25.29 -32.10 -6.87
CA SER A 24 26.34 -31.17 -7.29
C SER A 24 27.23 -31.72 -8.42
N THR A 25 26.66 -31.91 -9.61
CA THR A 25 27.38 -31.78 -10.88
C THR A 25 26.95 -30.48 -11.53
N VAL A 26 27.55 -29.39 -11.03
CA VAL A 26 27.68 -28.15 -11.80
C VAL A 26 28.49 -28.51 -13.05
N LYS A 27 27.84 -28.98 -14.10
CA LYS A 27 28.39 -28.85 -15.45
C LYS A 27 28.47 -27.33 -15.67
N PRO A 28 29.66 -26.75 -15.86
CA PRO A 28 29.74 -25.39 -16.34
C PRO A 28 29.23 -25.45 -17.78
N SER A 29 27.93 -25.23 -17.95
CA SER A 29 27.41 -24.91 -19.27
C SER A 29 28.11 -23.61 -19.68
N ASN A 30 28.89 -23.67 -20.76
CA ASN A 30 29.38 -22.53 -21.52
C ASN A 30 28.18 -21.75 -22.10
N GLY A 31 27.37 -21.19 -21.22
CA GLY A 31 26.20 -20.37 -21.52
C GLY A 31 26.26 -19.17 -20.61
N ASN A 32 26.34 -17.99 -21.23
CA ASN A 32 26.36 -16.69 -20.57
C ASN A 32 25.55 -16.71 -19.28
N ARG A 33 26.18 -16.27 -18.18
CA ARG A 33 25.54 -16.00 -16.90
C ARG A 33 24.45 -14.94 -17.08
N THR A 34 23.30 -15.34 -17.60
CA THR A 34 22.05 -14.64 -17.43
C THR A 34 21.42 -15.27 -16.19
N ALA A 35 21.59 -14.61 -15.05
CA ALA A 35 20.61 -14.72 -13.99
C ALA A 35 19.24 -14.61 -14.68
N ARG A 36 18.35 -15.58 -14.44
CA ARG A 36 16.99 -15.56 -14.94
C ARG A 36 16.25 -14.38 -14.30
N ALA A 37 16.54 -13.15 -14.76
CA ALA A 37 15.47 -12.27 -15.13
C ALA A 37 14.65 -13.09 -16.12
N MET A 38 13.53 -13.63 -15.66
CA MET A 38 12.52 -14.14 -16.57
C MET A 38 12.04 -12.94 -17.36
N ASN A 39 12.77 -12.63 -18.43
CA ASN A 39 12.29 -11.82 -19.52
C ASN A 39 11.30 -12.73 -20.25
N MET A 40 10.10 -12.85 -19.69
CA MET A 40 8.93 -13.27 -20.45
C MET A 40 8.90 -12.36 -21.68
N PRO A 41 8.95 -12.90 -22.91
CA PRO A 41 8.98 -12.08 -24.12
C PRO A 41 7.60 -11.46 -24.45
N ASP A 42 6.80 -11.20 -23.42
CA ASP A 42 5.53 -10.46 -23.48
C ASP A 42 5.29 -9.59 -22.21
N ILE A 43 6.36 -9.28 -21.46
CA ILE A 43 6.33 -8.27 -20.41
C ILE A 43 7.45 -7.25 -20.68
N SER A 44 7.42 -6.67 -21.87
CA SER A 44 7.76 -5.25 -21.97
C SER A 44 6.80 -4.50 -21.03
N PRO A 45 7.22 -3.49 -20.25
CA PRO A 45 6.25 -2.67 -19.51
C PRO A 45 5.37 -2.02 -20.58
N PRO A 46 4.11 -2.46 -20.77
CA PRO A 46 3.26 -1.76 -21.70
C PRO A 46 2.98 -0.42 -21.05
N SER A 47 3.44 0.65 -21.69
CA SER A 47 2.74 1.93 -21.77
C SER A 47 1.47 1.99 -20.90
N MET A 48 1.61 2.36 -19.62
CA MET A 48 0.57 2.78 -18.66
C MET A 48 -0.80 2.04 -18.61
N ASN A 49 -1.00 0.93 -19.32
CA ASN A 49 -2.30 0.30 -19.53
C ASN A 49 -2.12 -1.23 -19.67
N ALA A 50 -1.96 -1.95 -18.55
CA ALA A 50 -2.22 -3.40 -18.50
C ALA A 50 -2.51 -3.87 -17.06
N CYS A 51 -3.57 -4.64 -16.94
CA CYS A 51 -4.15 -5.17 -15.71
C CYS A 51 -3.16 -6.04 -14.90
N GLY A 52 -2.75 -5.57 -13.71
CA GLY A 52 -1.97 -6.39 -12.77
C GLY A 52 -1.30 -5.54 -11.69
N GLY A 53 -1.94 -5.45 -10.52
CA GLY A 53 -1.33 -4.92 -9.29
C GLY A 53 -1.28 -3.39 -9.12
N GLY A 54 -1.68 -2.60 -10.12
CA GLY A 54 -1.84 -1.15 -9.98
C GLY A 54 -3.06 -0.78 -9.12
N ARG A 55 -2.95 0.26 -8.29
CA ARG A 55 -4.09 0.79 -7.52
C ARG A 55 -5.21 1.22 -8.47
N LEU A 56 -6.45 0.83 -8.17
CA LEU A 56 -7.64 1.18 -8.95
C LEU A 56 -7.92 2.70 -8.94
N CYS A 57 -7.45 3.38 -7.90
CA CYS A 57 -7.51 4.83 -7.75
C CYS A 57 -6.11 5.39 -7.85
N ARG A 58 -5.94 6.48 -8.58
CA ARG A 58 -4.67 7.20 -8.65
C ARG A 58 -4.50 8.00 -7.36
N THR A 59 -3.37 7.80 -6.69
CA THR A 59 -3.09 8.42 -5.39
C THR A 59 -1.73 9.07 -5.35
N ARG A 60 -1.59 10.07 -4.47
CA ARG A 60 -0.34 10.78 -4.23
C ARG A 60 0.09 10.58 -2.79
N TYR A 61 1.30 10.04 -2.60
CA TYR A 61 1.95 9.96 -1.30
C TYR A 61 2.63 11.27 -0.97
N ASN A 62 2.46 11.71 0.26
CA ASN A 62 3.19 12.84 0.79
C ASN A 62 3.48 12.61 2.28
N THR A 63 4.49 13.28 2.80
CA THR A 63 4.85 13.21 4.21
C THR A 63 4.74 14.61 4.79
N THR A 64 3.87 14.78 5.78
CA THR A 64 3.73 16.06 6.49
C THR A 64 3.66 15.82 7.97
N ALA A 65 4.03 16.83 8.74
CA ALA A 65 3.70 16.90 10.15
C ALA A 65 2.45 17.80 10.25
N PRO A 66 1.23 17.24 10.36
CA PRO A 66 0.02 18.04 10.43
C PRO A 66 0.01 18.87 11.71
N MET A 67 -0.45 20.11 11.60
CA MET A 67 -0.60 21.04 12.75
C MET A 67 -2.03 21.14 13.25
N TYR A 68 -2.98 20.68 12.44
CA TYR A 68 -4.41 20.73 12.69
C TYR A 68 -5.03 19.42 12.21
N GLY A 69 -6.14 19.03 12.82
CA GLY A 69 -6.92 17.90 12.36
C GLY A 69 -8.26 17.80 13.07
N VAL A 70 -8.99 16.72 12.80
CA VAL A 70 -10.29 16.45 13.41
C VAL A 70 -10.15 15.27 14.36
N SER A 71 -10.60 15.48 15.60
CA SER A 71 -10.66 14.45 16.62
C SER A 71 -11.71 13.37 16.29
N LEU A 72 -11.35 12.10 16.43
CA LEU A 72 -12.26 10.96 16.30
C LEU A 72 -13.27 10.92 17.46
N THR A 73 -12.85 11.31 18.67
CA THR A 73 -13.66 11.18 19.89
C THR A 73 -14.67 12.31 20.03
N SER A 74 -14.28 13.54 19.71
CA SER A 74 -15.13 14.73 19.83
C SER A 74 -15.71 15.23 18.51
N GLY A 75 -15.15 14.82 17.37
CA GLY A 75 -15.50 15.37 16.05
C GLY A 75 -15.11 16.84 15.87
N GLN A 76 -14.44 17.44 16.86
CA GLN A 76 -14.08 18.86 16.83
C GLN A 76 -12.70 19.05 16.19
N PRO A 77 -12.47 20.23 15.58
CA PRO A 77 -11.13 20.61 15.13
C PRO A 77 -10.21 20.81 16.33
N VAL A 78 -9.04 20.18 16.27
CA VAL A 78 -8.02 20.24 17.32
C VAL A 78 -6.67 20.67 16.74
N THR A 79 -5.86 21.32 17.56
CA THR A 79 -4.49 21.70 17.21
C THR A 79 -3.53 20.62 17.72
N ILE A 80 -2.62 20.18 16.86
CA ILE A 80 -1.64 19.14 17.18
C ILE A 80 -0.37 19.82 17.67
N VAL A 81 0.17 19.40 18.81
CA VAL A 81 1.41 19.98 19.35
C VAL A 81 2.61 19.45 18.58
N GLN A 82 3.33 20.34 17.91
CA GLN A 82 4.69 20.06 17.43
C GLN A 82 5.70 20.78 18.32
N LYS A 83 6.41 20.03 19.16
CA LYS A 83 7.51 20.57 19.95
C LYS A 83 8.81 20.38 19.18
N PHE A 84 9.19 21.38 18.41
CA PHE A 84 10.52 21.45 17.81
C PHE A 84 11.58 21.58 18.92
N PRO A 85 12.74 20.89 18.84
CA PRO A 85 13.20 19.93 17.81
C PRO A 85 12.94 18.44 18.13
N ASP A 86 12.41 18.09 19.32
CA ASP A 86 12.41 16.71 19.82
C ASP A 86 11.17 15.86 19.46
N LEU A 87 10.01 16.47 19.13
CA LEU A 87 8.75 15.73 18.88
C LEU A 87 8.08 16.16 17.57
N LEU A 88 8.77 15.99 16.45
CA LEU A 88 8.12 16.03 15.13
C LEU A 88 7.39 14.70 14.88
N GLN A 89 6.06 14.75 14.96
CA GLN A 89 5.19 13.61 14.66
C GLN A 89 4.85 13.61 13.17
N GLN A 90 5.78 13.12 12.35
CA GLN A 90 5.60 13.03 10.90
C GLN A 90 4.69 11.86 10.55
N VAL A 91 3.71 12.12 9.67
CA VAL A 91 2.80 11.11 9.16
C VAL A 91 2.93 11.03 7.64
N VAL A 92 2.95 9.80 7.14
CA VAL A 92 2.81 9.51 5.72
C VAL A 92 1.32 9.48 5.43
N PHE A 93 0.87 10.34 4.53
CA PHE A 93 -0.52 10.41 4.12
C PHE A 93 -0.63 10.15 2.62
N GLU A 94 -1.77 9.61 2.22
CA GLU A 94 -2.05 9.22 0.84
C GLU A 94 -3.39 9.84 0.43
N VAL A 95 -3.35 10.72 -0.57
CA VAL A 95 -4.51 11.49 -1.05
C VAL A 95 -4.98 10.97 -2.40
N CYS A 96 -6.29 10.94 -2.63
CA CYS A 96 -6.87 10.61 -3.93
C CYS A 96 -6.61 11.72 -4.95
N GLU A 97 -5.93 11.38 -6.05
CA GLU A 97 -5.80 12.26 -7.20
C GLU A 97 -6.98 12.07 -8.17
N SER A 98 -7.49 10.83 -8.28
CA SER A 98 -8.68 10.52 -9.10
C SER A 98 -9.93 10.30 -8.26
N SER A 99 -11.08 10.81 -8.74
CA SER A 99 -12.41 10.56 -8.19
C SER A 99 -13.09 9.32 -8.77
N GLU A 100 -12.56 8.78 -9.88
CA GLU A 100 -13.09 7.62 -10.59
C GLU A 100 -12.05 6.51 -10.63
N CYS A 101 -12.52 5.25 -10.66
CA CYS A 101 -11.65 4.09 -10.74
C CYS A 101 -11.24 3.80 -12.19
N SER A 102 -9.98 3.41 -12.40
CA SER A 102 -9.41 3.22 -13.73
C SER A 102 -9.93 1.98 -14.48
N VAL A 103 -10.23 0.89 -13.76
CA VAL A 103 -10.57 -0.42 -14.36
C VAL A 103 -12.06 -0.77 -14.21
N VAL A 104 -12.68 -0.39 -13.09
CA VAL A 104 -14.06 -0.74 -12.76
C VAL A 104 -14.91 0.54 -12.77
N ARG A 105 -16.16 0.47 -13.24
CA ARG A 105 -17.10 1.59 -13.08
C ARG A 105 -17.41 1.79 -11.61
N GLY A 106 -16.80 2.82 -11.02
CA GLY A 106 -16.89 3.10 -9.60
C GLY A 106 -16.26 4.44 -9.25
N THR A 107 -16.48 4.86 -8.00
CA THR A 107 -15.95 6.10 -7.46
C THR A 107 -14.84 5.81 -6.46
N CYS A 108 -13.79 6.62 -6.48
CA CYS A 108 -12.69 6.57 -5.54
C CYS A 108 -13.02 7.38 -4.30
N THR A 109 -12.98 6.73 -3.13
CA THR A 109 -13.26 7.36 -1.84
C THR A 109 -12.00 7.41 -0.99
N GLN A 110 -11.75 8.57 -0.38
CA GLN A 110 -10.67 8.79 0.57
C GLN A 110 -10.93 8.01 1.86
N THR A 111 -9.90 7.34 2.36
CA THR A 111 -9.90 6.65 3.65
C THR A 111 -9.07 7.43 4.65
N TYR A 112 -9.46 7.29 5.92
CA TYR A 112 -8.82 7.96 7.03
C TYR A 112 -8.41 6.92 8.08
N VAL A 113 -7.23 7.07 8.65
CA VAL A 113 -6.73 6.27 9.77
C VAL A 113 -6.58 7.16 11.00
N PRO A 114 -7.02 6.70 12.18
CA PRO A 114 -6.81 7.43 13.42
C PRO A 114 -5.36 7.30 13.89
N TYR A 115 -4.69 8.42 14.09
CA TYR A 115 -3.37 8.51 14.72
C TYR A 115 -3.47 9.16 16.09
N LEU A 116 -2.77 8.60 17.08
CA LEU A 116 -2.72 9.16 18.42
C LEU A 116 -1.75 10.34 18.45
N PHE A 117 -2.26 11.53 18.68
CA PHE A 117 -1.47 12.76 18.78
C PHE A 117 -1.67 13.42 20.14
N LEU A 118 -0.71 14.25 20.53
CA LEU A 118 -0.87 15.20 21.62
C LEU A 118 -1.58 16.45 21.08
N VAL A 119 -2.76 16.77 21.59
CA VAL A 119 -3.63 17.82 21.06
C VAL A 119 -4.05 18.83 22.12
N LEU A 120 -4.28 20.07 21.68
CA LEU A 120 -4.97 21.09 22.46
C LEU A 120 -6.35 21.35 21.81
N PRO A 121 -7.45 21.17 22.56
CA PRO A 121 -8.76 21.58 22.10
C PRO A 121 -8.84 23.10 21.97
N LEU A 122 -9.67 23.59 21.04
CA LEU A 122 -9.99 25.00 20.88
C LEU A 122 -10.93 25.47 22.02
N GLY A 123 -10.42 25.50 23.25
CA GLY A 123 -11.13 25.86 24.48
C GLY A 123 -10.19 26.46 25.54
N PRO A 124 -10.66 26.76 26.78
CA PRO A 124 -9.79 27.32 27.82
C PRO A 124 -8.59 26.40 28.02
N VAL A 125 -7.41 26.95 27.70
CA VAL A 125 -6.14 26.24 27.52
C VAL A 125 -5.63 25.76 28.89
N THR A 126 -6.13 24.63 29.37
CA THR A 126 -5.73 24.12 30.70
C THR A 126 -5.32 22.66 30.71
N LEU A 127 -5.69 21.84 29.72
CA LEU A 127 -5.20 20.46 29.61
C LEU A 127 -4.74 20.10 28.19
N THR A 128 -3.47 19.73 28.05
CA THR A 128 -2.99 18.95 26.91
C THR A 128 -3.50 17.52 27.05
N GLY A 129 -4.24 17.03 26.05
CA GLY A 129 -4.73 15.65 26.00
C GLY A 129 -4.04 14.84 24.92
N GLN A 130 -4.15 13.51 24.98
CA GLN A 130 -3.89 12.65 23.84
C GLN A 130 -5.22 12.29 23.18
N ASP A 131 -5.31 12.41 21.87
CA ASP A 131 -6.53 12.11 21.12
C ASP A 131 -6.21 11.48 19.76
N TYR A 132 -7.18 10.76 19.21
CA TYR A 132 -7.08 10.15 17.89
C TYR A 132 -7.49 11.16 16.84
N VAL A 133 -6.57 11.56 15.97
CA VAL A 133 -6.84 12.48 14.86
C VAL A 133 -6.92 11.69 13.56
N LEU A 134 -7.96 11.95 12.78
CA LEU A 134 -8.14 11.33 11.46
C LEU A 134 -7.18 11.94 10.44
N VAL A 135 -6.35 11.10 9.83
CA VAL A 135 -5.42 11.48 8.75
C VAL A 135 -5.71 10.68 7.49
N GLU A 136 -5.61 11.32 6.34
CA GLU A 136 -5.80 10.72 5.02
C GLU A 136 -4.80 9.58 4.78
N SER A 137 -5.29 8.34 4.72
CA SER A 137 -4.44 7.14 4.69
C SER A 137 -4.39 6.44 3.34
N GLY A 138 -5.29 6.75 2.42
CA GLY A 138 -5.31 6.18 1.08
C GLY A 138 -6.67 6.18 0.40
N CYS A 139 -6.75 5.57 -0.77
CA CYS A 139 -7.96 5.58 -1.59
C CYS A 139 -8.44 4.19 -1.93
N VAL A 140 -9.75 4.01 -1.80
CA VAL A 140 -10.42 2.75 -2.11
C VAL A 140 -11.45 2.98 -3.19
N CYS A 141 -11.45 2.09 -4.18
CA CYS A 141 -12.46 2.10 -5.24
C CYS A 141 -13.76 1.46 -4.73
N ARG A 142 -14.88 2.18 -4.83
CA ARG A 142 -16.22 1.65 -4.61
C ARG A 142 -16.93 1.44 -5.96
N PRO A 143 -17.23 0.20 -6.35
CA PRO A 143 -17.99 -0.05 -7.57
C PRO A 143 -19.41 0.51 -7.43
N SER A 144 -19.90 1.19 -8.46
CA SER A 144 -21.30 1.60 -8.54
C SER A 144 -22.09 0.42 -9.11
N LEU A 145 -22.94 -0.21 -8.31
CA LEU A 145 -23.97 -1.09 -8.86
C LEU A 145 -25.05 -0.21 -9.49
N ALA A 146 -24.92 0.03 -10.79
CA ALA A 146 -25.97 0.57 -11.65
C ALA A 146 -26.40 -0.52 -12.63
#